data_AF-A0A2W2CGT6-F1
#
_entry.id   AF-A0A2W2CGT6-F1
#
_cell.length_a   1.000
_cell.length_b   1.000
_cell.length_c   1.000
_cell.angle_alpha   90.00
_cell.angle_beta   90.00
_cell.angle_gamma   90.00
#
_symmetry.space_group_name_H-M   'P 1'
#
loop_
_entity.id
_entity.type
_entity.pdbx_description
1 polymer ?
#
loop_
_entity_poly.entity_id
_entity_poly.type
_entity_poly.pdbx_seq_one_letter_code
_entity_poly.pdbx_strand_id
1 'polypeptide(L)'
;MGDTMASGTARADRLRGTGRRRERVGPGGDPVAPGTTEIPSRTGAPDVVLDCGWGRLVFGQTFADKAAVAAVLRSEAAGSRDICIYLRDPHVLVSRLPDELFIDPSLTYRLPLGAGRPAAIEAPVDIPGLLIRPLRDDDDADAVNRIYARNGMVTAPVDVLVANAGTDRFLHLVAENATGEIVGTITGVDHVAVFDDPENGASLWCLTVDFNQAPPGTGQALLTELADRLDERGRAFVDLSVLAENAGAIRLYERLGFHRTATLCVKRKNPINERLFLPATPDGYDELNPYAKIVADEAMRRGIRVEVTDPAWGELKLTNGGRTIHTRESLSELTSAVAMSRCDDKRVTRRILAEVGLSVPRGRTATGEPDDVAFLADVGPVVVKPARGEQGNGITVGVRTPEALAAAVELARRFCPDVLIEEMRTGDDLRVIVIDHEVVAAAVRRPAQITGDGVHDVTELIERQSRRRAAATGGESRIPIDDMTREVVAEAGHRMHDVLAEGEVLVVRRTANLHTGGTIHDVTEDLHPATAAACVAASRALDIPVTGLDLLVPAPDRPEHVFIEANERPGLANHEPQPTAERFVDLLFPGTRAPQRLWSPAGPGGAASPAGPGDAAPPAGPEDAAPPAGPGDAA
;
A
#
# COMPACT_ATOMS: atom_id res chain seq x y z
N MET A 1 55.28 9.65 -7.52
CA MET A 1 55.46 11.01 -6.96
C MET A 1 54.69 10.99 -5.65
N GLY A 2 55.32 10.56 -4.57
CA GLY A 2 56.33 11.31 -3.82
C GLY A 2 55.58 11.81 -2.58
N ASP A 3 55.66 11.05 -1.49
CA ASP A 3 56.52 11.37 -0.32
C ASP A 3 55.84 12.47 0.53
N THR A 4 55.77 12.40 1.86
CA THR A 4 56.77 11.94 2.84
C THR A 4 56.03 11.93 4.21
N MET A 5 56.05 10.84 4.99
CA MET A 5 56.97 10.54 6.12
C MET A 5 56.71 11.44 7.36
N ALA A 6 56.84 11.03 8.63
CA ALA A 6 57.75 10.05 9.24
C ALA A 6 57.23 9.71 10.66
N SER A 7 57.19 8.43 11.06
CA SER A 7 58.05 7.77 12.06
C SER A 7 58.43 8.55 13.34
N GLY A 8 58.17 7.94 14.49
CA GLY A 8 58.80 8.31 15.78
C GLY A 8 58.82 7.11 16.74
N THR A 9 60.01 6.60 17.00
CA THR A 9 60.35 5.44 17.84
C THR A 9 60.40 5.76 19.34
N ALA A 10 60.35 4.67 20.13
CA ALA A 10 60.15 4.60 21.58
C ALA A 10 61.22 5.26 22.47
N ARG A 11 60.79 5.65 23.68
CA ARG A 11 61.63 5.69 24.89
C ARG A 11 60.90 5.04 26.06
N ALA A 12 61.59 4.10 26.70
CA ALA A 12 61.15 3.38 27.88
C ALA A 12 61.46 4.18 29.14
N ASP A 13 60.57 4.11 30.13
CA ASP A 13 60.96 4.29 31.53
C ASP A 13 60.26 3.22 32.39
N ARG A 14 61.05 2.50 33.19
CA ARG A 14 60.62 1.40 34.07
C ARG A 14 60.55 1.92 35.50
N LEU A 15 59.39 1.79 36.16
CA LEU A 15 59.33 1.60 37.61
C LEU A 15 58.25 0.56 37.97
N ARG A 16 58.54 -0.17 39.04
CA ARG A 16 58.11 -1.54 39.38
C ARG A 16 56.71 -1.60 40.02
N GLY A 17 56.03 -2.75 39.90
CA GLY A 17 54.89 -3.08 40.76
C GLY A 17 54.13 -4.36 40.40
N THR A 18 54.67 -5.51 40.83
CA THR A 18 53.99 -6.78 41.20
C THR A 18 52.93 -7.39 40.29
N GLY A 19 53.18 -8.62 39.84
CA GLY A 19 52.42 -9.30 38.80
C GLY A 19 51.10 -9.95 39.21
N ARG A 20 50.31 -10.24 38.17
CA ARG A 20 49.46 -11.43 38.01
C ARG A 20 49.29 -11.66 36.50
N ARG A 21 49.34 -12.94 36.09
CA ARG A 21 49.21 -13.45 34.71
C ARG A 21 48.08 -12.76 33.94
N ARG A 22 48.35 -12.30 32.70
CA ARG A 22 47.31 -12.02 31.70
C ARG A 22 46.99 -13.33 30.97
N GLU A 23 45.79 -13.85 31.15
CA GLU A 23 45.17 -14.77 30.20
C GLU A 23 44.57 -13.95 29.05
N ARG A 24 44.83 -14.39 27.81
CA ARG A 24 44.10 -13.93 26.62
C ARG A 24 42.75 -14.63 26.63
N VAL A 25 41.66 -13.87 26.63
CA VAL A 25 40.31 -14.39 26.38
C VAL A 25 39.92 -14.02 24.94
N GLY A 26 39.62 -15.03 24.13
CA GLY A 26 39.09 -14.89 22.77
C GLY A 26 37.61 -14.52 22.76
N PRO A 27 36.99 -14.34 21.58
CA PRO A 27 35.59 -13.94 21.47
C PRO A 27 34.70 -15.16 21.78
N GLY A 28 34.02 -15.14 22.91
CA GLY A 28 33.16 -16.24 23.36
C GLY A 28 33.10 -16.32 24.88
N GLY A 29 32.47 -15.34 25.51
CA GLY A 29 32.10 -15.38 26.91
C GLY A 29 30.72 -14.76 27.06
N ASP A 30 29.73 -15.57 27.43
CA ASP A 30 28.39 -15.10 27.73
C ASP A 30 28.43 -14.01 28.80
N PRO A 31 27.66 -12.91 28.66
CA PRO A 31 27.57 -11.93 29.73
C PRO A 31 26.85 -12.56 30.92
N VAL A 32 27.53 -12.55 32.06
CA VAL A 32 26.98 -12.89 33.38
C VAL A 32 25.78 -11.98 33.63
N ALA A 33 24.59 -12.56 33.72
CA ALA A 33 23.36 -11.87 34.08
C ALA A 33 23.47 -11.26 35.49
N PRO A 34 23.09 -9.98 35.69
CA PRO A 34 22.84 -9.47 37.03
C PRO A 34 21.69 -10.26 37.66
N GLY A 35 21.81 -10.56 38.95
CA GLY A 35 21.01 -11.53 39.68
C GLY A 35 19.50 -11.43 39.46
N THR A 36 18.88 -12.62 39.41
CA THR A 36 17.44 -12.84 39.45
C THR A 36 16.87 -12.24 40.74
N THR A 37 16.35 -11.01 40.66
CA THR A 37 15.35 -10.56 41.62
C THR A 37 14.14 -11.46 41.45
N GLU A 38 13.73 -12.11 42.54
CA GLU A 38 12.58 -13.01 42.58
C GLU A 38 11.33 -12.33 42.00
N ILE A 39 10.62 -13.10 41.17
CA ILE A 39 9.44 -12.70 40.40
C ILE A 39 8.28 -12.48 41.40
N PRO A 40 7.66 -11.28 41.47
CA PRO A 40 6.38 -11.15 42.14
C PRO A 40 5.35 -12.04 41.43
N SER A 41 4.66 -12.88 42.19
CA SER A 41 3.61 -13.77 41.70
C SER A 41 2.60 -13.01 40.82
N ARG A 42 2.33 -13.52 39.61
CA ARG A 42 1.30 -12.99 38.70
C ARG A 42 -0.08 -13.11 39.35
N THR A 43 -0.70 -12.00 39.72
CA THR A 43 -2.06 -11.98 40.31
C THR A 43 -3.15 -11.49 39.33
N GLY A 44 -2.79 -10.98 38.14
CA GLY A 44 -3.75 -10.45 37.15
C GLY A 44 -4.07 -11.38 35.96
N ALA A 45 -5.08 -11.00 35.17
CA ALA A 45 -5.53 -11.77 33.99
C ALA A 45 -4.44 -11.85 32.90
N PRO A 46 -4.22 -13.03 32.27
CA PRO A 46 -3.24 -13.18 31.20
C PRO A 46 -3.78 -12.72 29.83
N ASP A 47 -2.88 -12.35 28.92
CA ASP A 47 -3.13 -12.11 27.49
C ASP A 47 -4.28 -11.11 27.20
N VAL A 48 -4.24 -9.96 27.86
CA VAL A 48 -5.35 -9.01 27.90
C VAL A 48 -5.37 -8.12 26.65
N VAL A 49 -6.49 -8.18 25.93
CA VAL A 49 -6.81 -7.36 24.77
C VAL A 49 -8.16 -6.69 24.99
N LEU A 50 -8.22 -5.37 24.87
CA LEU A 50 -9.43 -4.58 25.10
C LEU A 50 -9.88 -3.89 23.81
N ASP A 51 -11.10 -4.18 23.36
CA ASP A 51 -11.70 -3.51 22.21
C ASP A 51 -12.20 -2.11 22.59
N CYS A 52 -11.67 -1.10 21.91
CA CYS A 52 -12.00 0.30 22.12
C CYS A 52 -12.89 0.87 20.99
N GLY A 53 -13.33 0.03 20.05
CA GLY A 53 -14.15 0.38 18.89
C GLY A 53 -13.35 0.90 17.69
N TRP A 54 -12.39 1.81 17.90
CA TRP A 54 -11.46 2.29 16.86
C TRP A 54 -10.30 1.31 16.61
N GLY A 55 -10.18 0.27 17.43
CA GLY A 55 -9.09 -0.68 17.46
C GLY A 55 -8.94 -1.28 18.85
N ARG A 56 -7.87 -2.03 19.09
CA ARG A 56 -7.65 -2.75 20.35
C ARG A 56 -6.43 -2.24 21.11
N LEU A 57 -6.57 -2.13 22.43
CA LEU A 57 -5.44 -1.99 23.34
C LEU A 57 -4.93 -3.37 23.73
N VAL A 58 -3.66 -3.63 23.43
CA VAL A 58 -2.97 -4.88 23.75
C VAL A 58 -2.01 -4.61 24.91
N PHE A 59 -2.37 -5.07 26.11
CA PHE A 59 -1.58 -4.85 27.32
C PHE A 59 -0.40 -5.83 27.39
N GLY A 60 0.72 -5.45 26.76
CA GLY A 60 1.85 -6.34 26.49
C GLY A 60 2.51 -6.95 27.73
N GLN A 61 2.39 -6.30 28.90
CA GLN A 61 2.88 -6.81 30.18
C GLN A 61 2.10 -8.04 30.68
N THR A 62 0.86 -8.24 30.21
CA THR A 62 0.00 -9.36 30.61
C THR A 62 0.33 -10.64 29.83
N PHE A 63 1.07 -10.52 28.72
CA PHE A 63 1.45 -11.64 27.88
C PHE A 63 2.71 -12.34 28.41
N ALA A 64 2.68 -13.67 28.43
CA ALA A 64 3.86 -14.46 28.79
C ALA A 64 4.92 -14.47 27.68
N ASP A 65 4.49 -14.37 26.42
CA ASP A 65 5.36 -14.46 25.24
C ASP A 65 5.07 -13.33 24.24
N LYS A 66 6.15 -12.75 23.70
CA LYS A 66 6.12 -11.73 22.65
C LYS A 66 5.53 -12.26 21.34
N ALA A 67 5.63 -13.57 21.06
CA ALA A 67 5.02 -14.15 19.86
C ALA A 67 3.48 -14.10 19.90
N ALA A 68 2.87 -14.24 21.08
CA ALA A 68 1.42 -14.10 21.25
C ALA A 68 0.97 -12.65 20.98
N VAL A 69 1.73 -11.66 21.47
CA VAL A 69 1.49 -10.24 21.16
C VAL A 69 1.56 -9.99 19.64
N ALA A 70 2.56 -10.56 18.97
CA ALA A 70 2.69 -10.45 17.51
C ALA A 70 1.48 -11.05 16.77
N ALA A 71 0.99 -12.20 17.22
CA ALA A 71 -0.19 -12.85 16.63
C ALA A 71 -1.45 -11.97 16.79
N VAL A 72 -1.64 -11.34 17.95
CA VAL A 72 -2.73 -10.39 18.17
C VAL A 72 -2.60 -9.21 17.21
N LEU A 73 -1.45 -8.54 17.15
CA LEU A 73 -1.24 -7.39 16.26
C LEU A 73 -1.40 -7.75 14.77
N ARG A 74 -1.06 -8.98 14.35
CA ARG A 74 -1.31 -9.46 12.98
C ARG A 74 -2.78 -9.62 12.65
N SER A 75 -3.60 -9.93 13.66
CA SER A 75 -5.06 -10.09 13.52
C SER A 75 -5.83 -8.76 13.47
N GLU A 76 -5.13 -7.62 13.49
CA GLU A 76 -5.74 -6.30 13.34
C GLU A 76 -6.62 -6.23 12.09
N ALA A 77 -7.88 -5.84 12.30
CA ALA A 77 -8.88 -5.71 11.24
C ALA A 77 -8.58 -4.52 10.32
N ALA A 78 -9.02 -4.61 9.06
CA ALA A 78 -8.89 -3.48 8.14
C ALA A 78 -9.71 -2.28 8.65
N GLY A 79 -9.12 -1.08 8.65
CA GLY A 79 -9.76 0.12 9.20
C GLY A 79 -9.60 0.31 10.71
N SER A 80 -9.12 -0.71 11.44
CA SER A 80 -8.86 -0.62 12.88
C SER A 80 -7.41 -0.26 13.19
N ARG A 81 -7.18 0.28 14.38
CA ARG A 81 -5.84 0.69 14.83
C ARG A 81 -5.49 0.11 16.20
N ASP A 82 -4.76 -0.99 16.20
CA ASP A 82 -4.31 -1.61 17.44
C ASP A 82 -3.08 -0.90 18.02
N ILE A 83 -3.01 -0.86 19.34
CA ILE A 83 -1.89 -0.28 20.09
C ILE A 83 -1.46 -1.27 21.16
N CYS A 84 -0.24 -1.78 21.06
CA CYS A 84 0.38 -2.51 22.15
C CYS A 84 1.15 -1.55 23.05
N ILE A 85 0.84 -1.54 24.35
CA ILE A 85 1.48 -0.70 25.36
C ILE A 85 2.00 -1.57 26.52
N TYR A 86 2.98 -1.07 27.27
CA TYR A 86 3.64 -1.75 28.40
C TYR A 86 4.33 -3.08 28.06
N LEU A 87 4.57 -3.35 26.78
CA LEU A 87 5.33 -4.51 26.35
C LEU A 87 6.75 -4.44 26.93
N ARG A 88 7.17 -5.51 27.61
CA ARG A 88 8.57 -5.65 28.09
C ARG A 88 9.51 -5.81 26.90
N ASP A 89 10.60 -5.04 26.87
CA ASP A 89 11.60 -5.04 25.80
C ASP A 89 11.01 -4.95 24.38
N PRO A 90 10.26 -3.89 24.05
CA PRO A 90 9.52 -3.79 22.79
C PRO A 90 10.46 -3.83 21.57
N HIS A 91 11.68 -3.31 21.71
CA HIS A 91 12.74 -3.36 20.70
C HIS A 91 13.13 -4.80 20.31
N VAL A 92 12.99 -5.78 21.21
CA VAL A 92 13.27 -7.20 20.91
C VAL A 92 12.18 -7.79 20.02
N LEU A 93 10.91 -7.42 20.22
CA LEU A 93 9.83 -7.85 19.34
C LEU A 93 9.98 -7.21 17.95
N VAL A 94 10.17 -5.89 17.91
CA VAL A 94 10.25 -5.14 16.66
C VAL A 94 11.47 -5.55 15.82
N SER A 95 12.62 -5.80 16.44
CA SER A 95 13.82 -6.26 15.70
C SER A 95 13.67 -7.64 15.07
N ARG A 96 12.73 -8.47 15.55
CA ARG A 96 12.42 -9.78 14.96
C ARG A 96 11.38 -9.70 13.84
N LEU A 97 10.54 -8.67 13.86
CA LEU A 97 9.46 -8.45 12.89
C LEU A 97 9.50 -7.03 12.31
N PRO A 98 10.65 -6.56 11.77
CA PRO A 98 10.83 -5.16 11.37
C PRO A 98 9.96 -4.76 10.17
N ASP A 99 9.54 -5.72 9.33
CA ASP A 99 8.68 -5.47 8.18
C ASP A 99 7.20 -5.37 8.55
N GLU A 100 6.83 -5.81 9.77
CA GLU A 100 5.44 -5.87 10.21
C GLU A 100 5.12 -4.88 11.33
N LEU A 101 6.08 -4.62 12.22
CA LEU A 101 5.89 -3.84 13.44
C LEU A 101 6.88 -2.68 13.50
N PHE A 102 6.51 -1.63 14.23
CA PHE A 102 7.41 -0.51 14.54
C PHE A 102 7.16 0.00 15.96
N ILE A 103 8.17 0.67 16.52
CA ILE A 103 8.01 1.45 17.75
C ILE A 103 7.35 2.77 17.36
N ASP A 104 6.16 3.02 17.90
CA ASP A 104 5.41 4.24 17.68
C ASP A 104 6.25 5.46 18.10
N PRO A 105 6.36 6.54 17.29
CA PRO A 105 7.12 7.74 17.62
C PRO A 105 6.38 8.62 18.65
N SER A 106 5.78 8.00 19.65
CA SER A 106 5.14 8.65 20.79
C SER A 106 6.00 8.62 22.04
N LEU A 107 5.74 9.58 22.91
CA LEU A 107 6.26 9.67 24.25
C LEU A 107 5.15 9.29 25.22
N THR A 108 5.47 8.47 26.21
CA THR A 108 4.53 8.14 27.29
C THR A 108 4.77 9.04 28.49
N TYR A 109 3.70 9.59 29.05
CA TYR A 109 3.69 10.47 30.20
C TYR A 109 2.78 9.90 31.29
N ARG A 110 3.19 10.05 32.55
CA ARG A 110 2.47 9.59 33.74
C ARG A 110 2.10 10.76 34.63
N LEU A 111 0.85 10.80 35.06
CA LEU A 111 0.39 11.66 36.14
C LEU A 111 0.17 10.81 37.40
N PRO A 112 0.91 11.07 38.49
CA PRO A 112 0.61 10.45 39.78
C PRO A 112 -0.73 10.98 40.33
N LEU A 113 -1.50 10.10 40.96
CA LEU A 113 -2.75 10.40 41.64
C LEU A 113 -2.59 10.23 43.17
N GLY A 114 -3.64 10.47 43.94
CA GLY A 114 -3.66 10.41 45.39
C GLY A 114 -2.66 11.37 46.03
N ALA A 115 -1.92 10.89 47.03
CA ALA A 115 -0.97 11.71 47.78
C ALA A 115 0.19 12.29 46.95
N GLY A 116 0.44 11.75 45.75
CA GLY A 116 1.47 12.23 44.83
C GLY A 116 0.96 13.22 43.78
N ARG A 117 -0.32 13.58 43.81
CA ARG A 117 -0.96 14.40 42.77
C ARG A 117 -0.40 15.83 42.74
N PRO A 118 -0.03 16.37 41.55
CA PRO A 118 0.49 17.72 41.46
C PRO A 118 -0.58 18.80 41.65
N ALA A 119 -0.29 19.84 42.43
CA ALA A 119 -1.20 20.98 42.63
C ALA A 119 -1.61 21.70 41.32
N ALA A 120 -0.79 21.59 40.27
CA ALA A 120 -1.07 22.23 38.98
C ALA A 120 -2.31 21.65 38.26
N ILE A 121 -2.63 20.38 38.49
CA ILE A 121 -3.84 19.75 37.92
C ILE A 121 -5.06 19.87 38.82
N GLU A 122 -4.85 20.18 40.11
CA GLU A 122 -5.92 20.43 41.10
C GLU A 122 -6.56 21.81 40.92
N ALA A 123 -5.93 22.71 40.16
CA ALA A 123 -6.50 24.03 39.89
C ALA A 123 -7.81 23.88 39.09
N PRO A 124 -8.97 24.32 39.61
CA PRO A 124 -10.24 24.16 38.92
C PRO A 124 -10.23 24.91 37.60
N VAL A 125 -10.55 24.20 36.53
CA VAL A 125 -10.71 24.76 35.18
C VAL A 125 -12.20 25.05 34.98
N ASP A 126 -12.66 26.16 35.56
CA ASP A 126 -14.03 26.61 35.36
C ASP A 126 -14.14 27.33 34.01
N ILE A 127 -14.83 26.71 33.07
CA ILE A 127 -15.12 27.26 31.75
C ILE A 127 -16.64 27.52 31.72
N PRO A 128 -17.08 28.79 31.72
CA PRO A 128 -18.50 29.11 31.76
C PRO A 128 -19.29 28.40 30.65
N GLY A 129 -20.30 27.63 31.06
CA GLY A 129 -21.19 26.92 30.15
C GLY A 129 -20.61 25.63 29.55
N LEU A 130 -19.45 25.15 30.02
CA LEU A 130 -18.93 23.83 29.66
C LEU A 130 -19.30 22.81 30.76
N LEU A 131 -20.00 21.75 30.37
CA LEU A 131 -20.34 20.62 31.23
C LEU A 131 -19.55 19.38 30.81
N ILE A 132 -18.85 18.75 31.75
CA ILE A 132 -18.20 17.46 31.49
C ILE A 132 -19.02 16.36 32.16
N ARG A 133 -19.33 15.32 31.39
CA ARG A 133 -20.16 14.20 31.86
C ARG A 133 -19.82 12.90 31.12
N PRO A 134 -20.25 11.74 31.61
CA PRO A 134 -20.16 10.50 30.86
C PRO A 134 -20.90 10.57 29.52
N LEU A 135 -20.40 9.82 28.53
CA LEU A 135 -21.12 9.45 27.31
C LEU A 135 -22.33 8.59 27.70
N ARG A 136 -23.51 8.88 27.15
CA ARG A 136 -24.77 8.23 27.57
C ARG A 136 -25.40 7.33 26.52
N ASP A 137 -25.42 7.79 25.28
CA ASP A 137 -26.29 7.25 24.23
C ASP A 137 -25.65 7.37 22.85
N ASP A 138 -26.39 6.87 21.85
CA ASP A 138 -25.99 6.84 20.46
C ASP A 138 -25.71 8.25 19.90
N ASP A 139 -26.48 9.26 20.33
CA ASP A 139 -26.30 10.66 19.90
C ASP A 139 -24.97 11.24 20.38
N ASP A 140 -24.59 10.99 21.65
CA ASP A 140 -23.28 11.36 22.17
C ASP A 140 -22.15 10.63 21.42
N ALA A 141 -22.32 9.33 21.14
CA ALA A 141 -21.33 8.53 20.42
C ALA A 141 -21.14 8.98 18.95
N ASP A 142 -22.23 9.33 18.26
CA ASP A 142 -22.17 9.94 16.93
C ASP A 142 -21.48 11.30 16.96
N ALA A 143 -21.73 12.10 18.00
CA ALA A 143 -21.05 13.37 18.17
C ALA A 143 -19.53 13.20 18.43
N VAL A 144 -19.14 12.19 19.19
CA VAL A 144 -17.73 11.79 19.36
C VAL A 144 -17.11 11.38 18.03
N ASN A 145 -17.77 10.52 17.24
CA ASN A 145 -17.29 10.10 15.94
C ASN A 145 -17.14 11.26 14.95
N ARG A 146 -18.04 12.26 15.01
CA ARG A 146 -17.91 13.49 14.23
C ARG A 146 -16.64 14.24 14.57
N ILE A 147 -16.28 14.35 15.85
CA ILE A 147 -15.03 14.99 16.29
C ILE A 147 -13.82 14.15 15.84
N TYR A 148 -13.87 12.82 15.99
CA TYR A 148 -12.81 11.92 15.51
C TYR A 148 -12.55 12.11 14.01
N ALA A 149 -13.60 12.04 13.19
CA ALA A 149 -13.48 12.20 11.74
C ALA A 149 -12.91 13.58 11.35
N ARG A 150 -13.38 14.67 11.98
CA ARG A 150 -12.85 16.03 11.74
C ARG A 150 -11.36 16.15 12.06
N ASN A 151 -10.89 15.42 13.07
CA ASN A 151 -9.51 15.44 13.51
C ASN A 151 -8.65 14.34 12.87
N GLY A 152 -9.15 13.66 11.83
CA GLY A 152 -8.42 12.61 11.11
C GLY A 152 -8.14 11.35 11.95
N MET A 153 -8.96 11.11 12.97
CA MET A 153 -8.89 9.93 13.83
C MET A 153 -9.79 8.80 13.29
N VAL A 154 -9.46 7.56 13.62
CA VAL A 154 -10.30 6.39 13.29
C VAL A 154 -11.58 6.46 14.13
N THR A 155 -12.73 6.34 13.48
CA THR A 155 -14.04 6.31 14.15
C THR A 155 -14.33 4.92 14.72
N ALA A 156 -15.28 4.84 15.65
CA ALA A 156 -15.68 3.59 16.28
C ALA A 156 -17.16 3.30 15.99
N PRO A 157 -17.59 2.03 15.94
CA PRO A 157 -19.01 1.70 15.91
C PRO A 157 -19.74 2.30 17.12
N VAL A 158 -20.91 2.90 16.88
CA VAL A 158 -21.71 3.62 17.89
C VAL A 158 -22.10 2.71 19.05
N ASP A 159 -22.59 1.52 18.72
CA ASP A 159 -22.99 0.49 19.67
C ASP A 159 -21.82 0.06 20.58
N VAL A 160 -20.61 -0.06 20.02
CA VAL A 160 -19.40 -0.40 20.79
C VAL A 160 -19.01 0.74 21.74
N LEU A 161 -19.08 2.00 21.32
CA LEU A 161 -18.78 3.14 22.19
C LEU A 161 -19.75 3.24 23.37
N VAL A 162 -21.04 3.07 23.11
CA VAL A 162 -22.10 3.11 24.14
C VAL A 162 -21.96 1.92 25.09
N ALA A 163 -21.75 0.71 24.56
CA ALA A 163 -21.53 -0.48 25.36
C ALA A 163 -20.30 -0.33 26.27
N ASN A 164 -19.18 0.18 25.73
CA ASN A 164 -17.96 0.42 26.51
C ASN A 164 -18.19 1.45 27.62
N ALA A 165 -18.88 2.56 27.32
CA ALA A 165 -19.21 3.60 28.30
C ALA A 165 -20.06 3.10 29.48
N GLY A 166 -20.84 2.03 29.28
CA GLY A 166 -21.64 1.39 30.31
C GLY A 166 -20.88 0.44 31.25
N THR A 167 -19.56 0.29 31.09
CA THR A 167 -18.74 -0.63 31.90
C THR A 167 -17.83 0.11 32.89
N ASP A 168 -17.43 -0.57 33.97
CA ASP A 168 -16.44 -0.02 34.90
C ASP A 168 -15.02 0.07 34.32
N ARG A 169 -14.77 -0.60 33.19
CA ARG A 169 -13.47 -0.63 32.50
C ARG A 169 -13.13 0.70 31.82
N PHE A 170 -14.15 1.44 31.41
CA PHE A 170 -14.00 2.70 30.69
C PHE A 170 -14.53 3.88 31.50
N LEU A 171 -13.91 5.03 31.29
CA LEU A 171 -14.42 6.34 31.67
C LEU A 171 -14.49 7.18 30.39
N HIS A 172 -15.57 7.03 29.64
CA HIS A 172 -15.85 7.84 28.45
C HIS A 172 -16.51 9.15 28.88
N LEU A 173 -15.76 10.24 28.83
CA LEU A 173 -16.27 11.57 29.17
C LEU A 173 -16.37 12.43 27.92
N VAL A 174 -17.46 13.19 27.84
CA VAL A 174 -17.73 14.18 26.80
C VAL A 174 -17.85 15.56 27.43
N ALA A 175 -17.40 16.57 26.69
CA ALA A 175 -17.58 17.99 27.02
C ALA A 175 -18.73 18.55 26.19
N GLU A 176 -19.78 18.99 26.87
CA GLU A 176 -20.98 19.61 26.31
C GLU A 176 -20.90 21.13 26.51
N ASN A 177 -21.13 21.91 25.46
CA ASN A 177 -21.16 23.37 25.55
C ASN A 177 -22.54 23.90 25.98
N ALA A 178 -22.68 25.21 26.10
CA ALA A 178 -23.92 25.85 26.55
C ALA A 178 -25.12 25.66 25.59
N THR A 179 -24.88 25.24 24.34
CA THR A 179 -25.93 24.93 23.35
C THR A 179 -26.35 23.46 23.37
N GLY A 180 -25.71 22.64 24.20
CA GLY A 180 -25.97 21.19 24.29
C GLY A 180 -25.18 20.35 23.30
N GLU A 181 -24.24 20.96 22.56
CA GLU A 181 -23.42 20.25 21.58
C GLU A 181 -22.17 19.66 22.25
N ILE A 182 -21.86 18.41 21.91
CA ILE A 182 -20.58 17.79 22.29
C ILE A 182 -19.45 18.42 21.47
N VAL A 183 -18.50 19.01 22.18
CA VAL A 183 -17.34 19.73 21.63
C VAL A 183 -16.00 19.11 22.04
N GLY A 184 -15.99 18.06 22.85
CA GLY A 184 -14.77 17.34 23.20
C GLY A 184 -15.03 16.00 23.86
N THR A 185 -14.01 15.16 23.89
CA THR A 185 -14.08 13.81 24.45
C THR A 185 -12.73 13.34 24.98
N ILE A 186 -12.77 12.45 25.96
CA ILE A 186 -11.61 11.71 26.50
C ILE A 186 -12.05 10.31 26.95
N THR A 187 -11.20 9.32 26.71
CA THR A 187 -11.43 7.92 27.12
C THR A 187 -10.41 7.53 28.19
N GLY A 188 -10.84 7.31 29.42
CA GLY A 188 -10.05 6.61 30.42
C GLY A 188 -10.26 5.10 30.36
N VAL A 189 -9.22 4.34 30.68
CA VAL A 189 -9.24 2.88 30.84
C VAL A 189 -8.66 2.54 32.21
N ASP A 190 -9.49 1.92 33.05
CA ASP A 190 -9.13 1.52 34.42
C ASP A 190 -8.47 0.14 34.40
N HIS A 191 -7.16 0.08 34.65
CA HIS A 191 -6.40 -1.16 34.48
C HIS A 191 -6.77 -2.23 35.51
N VAL A 192 -7.23 -1.82 36.69
CA VAL A 192 -7.69 -2.76 37.73
C VAL A 192 -9.02 -3.39 37.31
N ALA A 193 -9.95 -2.62 36.77
CA ALA A 193 -11.21 -3.16 36.25
C ALA A 193 -11.01 -4.06 35.01
N VAL A 194 -9.94 -3.84 34.23
CA VAL A 194 -9.64 -4.64 33.03
C VAL A 194 -8.90 -5.93 33.38
N PHE A 195 -7.88 -5.90 34.24
CA PHE A 195 -7.00 -7.05 34.46
C PHE A 195 -6.43 -7.21 35.88
N ASP A 196 -6.98 -6.52 36.88
CA ASP A 196 -6.48 -6.51 38.26
C ASP A 196 -5.01 -6.07 38.33
N ASP A 197 -4.73 -4.90 37.76
CA ASP A 197 -3.37 -4.36 37.65
C ASP A 197 -2.69 -4.22 39.02
N PRO A 198 -1.56 -4.92 39.25
CA PRO A 198 -0.83 -4.82 40.51
C PRO A 198 -0.18 -3.44 40.72
N GLU A 199 0.05 -2.66 39.66
CA GLU A 199 0.52 -1.28 39.78
C GLU A 199 -0.62 -0.29 40.12
N ASN A 200 -1.87 -0.76 40.15
CA ASN A 200 -3.07 0.03 40.42
C ASN A 200 -3.21 1.25 39.48
N GLY A 201 -2.88 1.07 38.21
CA GLY A 201 -2.83 2.11 37.21
C GLY A 201 -4.11 2.36 36.44
N ALA A 202 -4.04 3.36 35.57
CA ALA A 202 -4.99 3.65 34.52
C ALA A 202 -4.27 4.27 33.31
N SER A 203 -4.96 4.36 32.18
CA SER A 203 -4.47 5.08 30.99
C SER A 203 -5.57 5.89 30.34
N LEU A 204 -5.22 7.01 29.72
CA LEU A 204 -6.15 7.81 28.92
C LEU A 204 -5.80 7.72 27.42
N TRP A 205 -6.84 7.82 26.61
CA TRP A 205 -6.84 7.69 25.17
C TRP A 205 -7.84 8.69 24.57
N CYS A 206 -7.66 8.96 23.28
CA CYS A 206 -8.60 9.74 22.48
C CYS A 206 -9.01 11.10 23.07
N LEU A 207 -8.12 11.78 23.79
CA LEU A 207 -8.33 13.17 24.21
C LEU A 207 -8.33 14.07 22.97
N THR A 208 -9.49 14.61 22.61
CA THR A 208 -9.65 15.44 21.42
C THR A 208 -10.83 16.39 21.57
N VAL A 209 -10.78 17.52 20.86
CA VAL A 209 -11.79 18.58 20.90
C VAL A 209 -12.13 19.05 19.49
N ASP A 210 -13.31 19.61 19.32
CA ASP A 210 -13.65 20.34 18.11
C ASP A 210 -12.93 21.69 18.12
N PHE A 211 -11.86 21.84 17.34
CA PHE A 211 -11.04 23.05 17.34
C PHE A 211 -11.77 24.33 16.92
N ASN A 212 -12.95 24.22 16.30
CA ASN A 212 -13.74 25.36 15.87
C ASN A 212 -14.81 25.76 16.89
N GLN A 213 -15.25 24.84 17.75
CA GLN A 213 -16.40 25.04 18.64
C GLN A 213 -16.03 24.94 20.12
N ALA A 214 -14.98 24.20 20.46
CA ALA A 214 -14.58 23.97 21.85
C ALA A 214 -13.93 25.23 22.44
N PRO A 215 -14.40 25.70 23.61
CA PRO A 215 -13.73 26.78 24.33
C PRO A 215 -12.26 26.43 24.63
N PRO A 216 -11.34 27.41 24.62
CA PRO A 216 -9.96 27.19 25.08
C PRO A 216 -9.93 26.61 26.49
N GLY A 217 -9.11 25.57 26.70
CA GLY A 217 -9.02 24.87 27.98
C GLY A 217 -9.91 23.63 28.11
N THR A 218 -10.83 23.37 27.17
CA THR A 218 -11.71 22.17 27.19
C THR A 218 -10.94 20.86 27.37
N GLY A 219 -9.82 20.69 26.67
CA GLY A 219 -8.98 19.48 26.82
C GLY A 219 -8.33 19.34 28.20
N GLN A 220 -7.98 20.46 28.85
CA GLN A 220 -7.48 20.44 30.22
C GLN A 220 -8.59 20.07 31.20
N ALA A 221 -9.78 20.64 31.04
CA ALA A 221 -10.93 20.33 31.89
C ALA A 221 -11.33 18.85 31.80
N LEU A 222 -11.38 18.28 30.58
CA LEU A 222 -11.62 16.85 30.35
C LEU A 222 -10.59 15.97 31.05
N LEU A 223 -9.32 16.35 30.99
CA LEU A 223 -8.24 15.61 31.64
C LEU A 223 -8.34 15.70 33.16
N THR A 224 -8.59 16.89 33.72
CA THR A 224 -8.76 17.10 35.17
C THR A 224 -9.93 16.27 35.71
N GLU A 225 -11.10 16.32 35.05
CA GLU A 225 -12.27 15.52 35.45
C GLU A 225 -11.99 14.02 35.38
N LEU A 226 -11.28 13.55 34.33
CA LEU A 226 -10.89 12.15 34.25
C LEU A 226 -9.97 11.75 35.42
N ALA A 227 -8.99 12.60 35.73
CA ALA A 227 -8.06 12.37 36.83
C ALA A 227 -8.79 12.34 38.18
N ASP A 228 -9.75 13.24 38.41
CA ASP A 228 -10.58 13.26 39.62
C ASP A 228 -11.36 11.95 39.80
N ARG A 229 -12.05 11.49 38.76
CA ARG A 229 -12.82 10.23 38.82
C ARG A 229 -11.93 9.00 39.03
N LEU A 230 -10.73 8.97 38.46
CA LEU A 230 -9.78 7.88 38.68
C LEU A 230 -9.17 7.92 40.09
N ASP A 231 -8.97 9.12 40.64
CA ASP A 231 -8.50 9.33 42.00
C ASP A 231 -9.57 8.91 43.02
N GLU A 232 -10.84 9.23 42.78
CA GLU A 232 -11.99 8.74 43.56
C GLU A 232 -12.10 7.21 43.54
N ARG A 233 -11.72 6.58 42.42
CA ARG A 233 -11.62 5.11 42.30
C ARG A 233 -10.36 4.55 42.98
N GLY A 234 -9.50 5.39 43.54
CA GLY A 234 -8.30 4.99 44.27
C GLY A 234 -7.15 4.51 43.39
N ARG A 235 -7.08 4.95 42.12
CA ARG A 235 -5.97 4.59 41.22
C ARG A 235 -4.71 5.37 41.58
N ALA A 236 -3.55 4.77 41.33
CA ALA A 236 -2.25 5.33 41.71
C ALA A 236 -1.70 6.33 40.68
N PHE A 237 -2.03 6.15 39.39
CA PHE A 237 -1.59 7.03 38.31
C PHE A 237 -2.47 6.88 37.07
N VAL A 238 -2.33 7.83 36.13
CA VAL A 238 -2.84 7.73 34.77
C VAL A 238 -1.74 7.99 33.75
N ASP A 239 -1.57 7.08 32.80
CA ASP A 239 -0.64 7.21 31.69
C ASP A 239 -1.31 7.70 30.40
N LEU A 240 -0.54 8.35 29.54
CA LEU A 240 -0.96 8.70 28.18
C LEU A 240 0.21 8.54 27.20
N SER A 241 -0.09 8.29 25.92
CA SER A 241 0.89 8.44 24.85
C SER A 241 0.56 9.64 23.96
N VAL A 242 1.60 10.36 23.54
CA VAL A 242 1.49 11.54 22.67
C VAL A 242 2.59 11.53 21.63
N LEU A 243 2.29 11.82 20.37
CA LEU A 243 3.31 11.92 19.32
C LEU A 243 4.40 12.92 19.70
N ALA A 244 5.66 12.55 19.48
CA ALA A 244 6.82 13.37 19.87
C ALA A 244 6.82 14.78 19.22
N GLU A 245 6.17 14.91 18.06
CA GLU A 245 6.04 16.16 17.32
C GLU A 245 4.94 17.08 17.86
N ASN A 246 4.03 16.59 18.73
CA ASN A 246 2.94 17.39 19.28
C ASN A 246 3.41 18.23 20.48
N ALA A 247 4.24 19.23 20.18
CA ALA A 247 4.82 20.13 21.18
C ALA A 247 3.75 20.89 21.99
N GLY A 248 2.57 21.14 21.40
CA GLY A 248 1.44 21.78 22.08
C GLY A 248 0.89 20.93 23.22
N ALA A 249 0.56 19.66 22.94
CA ALA A 249 0.07 18.72 23.94
C ALA A 249 1.14 18.39 24.99
N ILE A 250 2.40 18.19 24.58
CA ILE A 250 3.52 17.95 25.51
C ILE A 250 3.63 19.09 26.54
N ARG A 251 3.61 20.35 26.10
CA ARG A 251 3.64 21.52 27.00
C ARG A 251 2.41 21.60 27.92
N LEU A 252 1.27 21.07 27.52
CA LEU A 252 0.09 20.99 28.39
C LEU A 252 0.33 19.95 29.48
N TYR A 253 0.72 18.74 29.12
CA TYR A 253 0.93 17.64 30.07
C TYR A 253 2.02 17.96 31.09
N GLU A 254 3.17 18.48 30.65
CA GLU A 254 4.26 18.87 31.55
C GLU A 254 3.83 19.96 32.54
N ARG A 255 3.01 20.92 32.10
CA ARG A 255 2.48 21.97 32.98
C ARG A 255 1.50 21.42 34.02
N LEU A 256 0.73 20.41 33.66
CA LEU A 256 -0.19 19.71 34.56
C LEU A 256 0.52 18.73 35.50
N GLY A 257 1.85 18.61 35.41
CA GLY A 257 2.66 17.78 36.30
C GLY A 257 2.78 16.32 35.85
N PHE A 258 2.46 16.01 34.59
CA PHE A 258 2.86 14.74 34.01
C PHE A 258 4.38 14.67 33.86
N HIS A 259 4.96 13.50 34.10
CA HIS A 259 6.37 13.23 33.87
C HIS A 259 6.54 12.06 32.89
N ARG A 260 7.62 12.11 32.11
CA ARG A 260 7.88 11.11 31.08
C ARG A 260 8.27 9.75 31.67
N THR A 261 7.75 8.67 31.09
CA THR A 261 8.13 7.29 31.41
C THR A 261 8.92 6.65 30.26
N ALA A 262 9.52 5.49 30.53
CA ALA A 262 10.24 4.70 29.52
C ALA A 262 9.32 3.77 28.70
N THR A 263 8.01 3.80 28.95
CA THR A 263 7.03 2.97 28.25
C THR A 263 6.95 3.39 26.79
N LEU A 264 7.01 2.42 25.88
CA LEU A 264 6.89 2.61 24.44
C LEU A 264 5.66 1.86 23.93
N CYS A 265 5.04 2.39 22.88
CA CYS A 265 3.98 1.70 22.17
C CYS A 265 4.55 0.96 20.95
N VAL A 266 4.00 -0.21 20.65
CA VAL A 266 4.28 -0.97 19.43
C VAL A 266 2.99 -1.04 18.61
N LYS A 267 3.11 -0.74 17.31
CA LYS A 267 1.99 -0.77 16.37
C LYS A 267 2.36 -1.55 15.13
N ARG A 268 1.35 -1.97 14.38
CA ARG A 268 1.52 -2.62 13.09
C ARG A 268 1.76 -1.60 11.97
N LYS A 269 2.67 -1.91 11.06
CA LYS A 269 2.82 -1.23 9.78
C LYS A 269 1.59 -1.52 8.92
N ASN A 270 0.74 -0.52 8.74
CA ASN A 270 -0.49 -0.57 7.96
C ASN A 270 -0.74 0.80 7.31
N PRO A 271 -1.69 0.94 6.37
CA PRO A 271 -1.98 2.23 5.71
C PRO A 271 -2.37 3.35 6.69
N ILE A 272 -3.05 3.04 7.80
CA ILE A 272 -3.47 4.03 8.80
C ILE A 272 -2.27 4.62 9.55
N ASN A 273 -1.25 3.81 9.82
CA ASN A 273 -0.05 4.19 10.53
C ASN A 273 1.07 4.65 9.59
N GLU A 274 0.85 4.65 8.27
CA GLU A 274 1.89 4.86 7.24
C GLU A 274 2.77 6.07 7.53
N ARG A 275 2.14 7.20 7.84
CA ARG A 275 2.83 8.46 8.17
C ARG A 275 3.75 8.40 9.39
N LEU A 276 3.60 7.39 10.25
CA LEU A 276 4.38 7.25 11.49
C LEU A 276 5.63 6.39 11.34
N PHE A 277 5.70 5.55 10.30
CA PHE A 277 6.84 4.66 10.08
C PHE A 277 7.50 4.83 8.71
N LEU A 278 6.85 5.57 7.79
CA LEU A 278 7.52 6.04 6.59
C LEU A 278 8.39 7.25 6.89
N PRO A 279 9.53 7.40 6.19
CA PRO A 279 10.26 8.65 6.19
C PRO A 279 9.34 9.79 5.74
N ALA A 280 9.66 11.02 6.13
CA ALA A 280 9.10 12.19 5.46
C ALA A 280 9.25 12.02 3.94
N THR A 281 8.23 12.42 3.17
CA THR A 281 8.26 12.34 1.72
C THR A 281 9.55 12.97 1.20
N PRO A 282 10.31 12.28 0.33
CA PRO A 282 11.59 12.80 -0.13
C PRO A 282 11.40 14.10 -0.91
N ASP A 283 12.38 14.99 -0.85
CA ASP A 283 12.38 16.22 -1.65
C ASP A 283 12.17 15.87 -3.13
N GLY A 284 11.30 16.62 -3.82
CA GLY A 284 10.94 16.37 -5.23
C GLY A 284 9.86 15.30 -5.46
N TYR A 285 9.37 14.62 -4.41
CA TYR A 285 8.32 13.60 -4.55
C TYR A 285 7.00 14.12 -5.14
N ASP A 286 6.60 15.34 -4.79
CA ASP A 286 5.34 15.94 -5.28
C ASP A 286 5.40 16.31 -6.77
N GLU A 287 6.61 16.38 -7.34
CA GLU A 287 6.87 16.68 -8.75
C GLU A 287 6.95 15.41 -9.62
N LEU A 288 6.93 14.23 -9.01
CA LEU A 288 7.01 12.96 -9.73
C LEU A 288 5.79 12.74 -10.63
N ASN A 289 6.04 12.20 -11.83
CA ASN A 289 4.98 11.68 -12.67
C ASN A 289 4.31 10.44 -12.03
N PRO A 290 3.07 10.09 -12.43
CA PRO A 290 2.34 8.96 -11.83
C PRO A 290 3.09 7.62 -11.91
N TYR A 291 3.87 7.40 -12.96
CA TYR A 291 4.60 6.15 -13.20
C TYR A 291 5.80 5.97 -12.25
N ALA A 292 6.46 7.06 -11.87
CA ALA A 292 7.52 7.02 -10.85
C ALA A 292 6.92 7.04 -9.43
N LYS A 293 5.82 7.78 -9.21
CA LYS A 293 5.17 7.90 -7.91
C LYS A 293 4.70 6.56 -7.36
N ILE A 294 4.07 5.71 -8.18
CA ILE A 294 3.60 4.38 -7.74
C ILE A 294 4.75 3.47 -7.28
N VAL A 295 5.94 3.60 -7.91
CA VAL A 295 7.14 2.86 -7.50
C VAL A 295 7.70 3.42 -6.18
N ALA A 296 7.73 4.74 -6.04
CA ALA A 296 8.17 5.40 -4.80
C ALA A 296 7.27 5.04 -3.61
N ASP A 297 5.95 5.07 -3.80
CA ASP A 297 4.96 4.76 -2.77
C ASP A 297 5.14 3.33 -2.26
N GLU A 298 5.21 2.38 -3.19
CA GLU A 298 5.40 0.97 -2.83
C GLU A 298 6.77 0.72 -2.17
N ALA A 299 7.83 1.37 -2.64
CA ALA A 299 9.14 1.29 -2.03
C ALA A 299 9.14 1.83 -0.60
N MET A 300 8.60 3.04 -0.39
CA MET A 300 8.47 3.63 0.94
C MET A 300 7.65 2.71 1.85
N ARG A 301 6.48 2.23 1.41
CA ARG A 301 5.61 1.31 2.16
C ARG A 301 6.36 0.09 2.73
N ARG A 302 7.38 -0.40 2.03
CA ARG A 302 8.25 -1.52 2.45
C ARG A 302 9.48 -1.12 3.27
N GLY A 303 9.60 0.14 3.65
CA GLY A 303 10.78 0.68 4.34
C GLY A 303 12.02 0.75 3.46
N ILE A 304 11.86 0.75 2.13
CA ILE A 304 12.95 1.01 1.19
C ILE A 304 13.14 2.54 1.17
N ARG A 305 14.37 2.99 1.42
CA ARG A 305 14.69 4.42 1.35
C ARG A 305 14.60 4.88 -0.09
N VAL A 306 13.78 5.90 -0.33
CA VAL A 306 13.62 6.55 -1.63
C VAL A 306 14.34 7.90 -1.61
N GLU A 307 15.14 8.15 -2.63
CA GLU A 307 15.74 9.44 -2.96
C GLU A 307 15.30 9.78 -4.39
N VAL A 308 14.65 10.93 -4.59
CA VAL A 308 14.27 11.42 -5.93
C VAL A 308 15.47 12.16 -6.49
N THR A 309 16.11 11.60 -7.52
CA THR A 309 17.34 12.18 -8.10
C THR A 309 17.04 13.14 -9.25
N ASP A 310 15.97 12.88 -10.01
CA ASP A 310 15.44 13.79 -11.03
C ASP A 310 13.91 13.60 -11.18
N PRO A 311 13.10 14.50 -10.62
CA PRO A 311 11.65 14.35 -10.65
C PRO A 311 11.05 14.47 -12.05
N ALA A 312 11.59 15.37 -12.88
CA ALA A 312 11.11 15.60 -14.25
C ALA A 312 11.40 14.40 -15.16
N TRP A 313 12.51 13.70 -14.90
CA TRP A 313 12.87 12.47 -15.61
C TRP A 313 12.22 11.21 -15.04
N GLY A 314 11.59 11.30 -13.87
CA GLY A 314 11.02 10.16 -13.13
C GLY A 314 12.09 9.24 -12.53
N GLU A 315 13.26 9.78 -12.19
CA GLU A 315 14.40 9.03 -11.69
C GLU A 315 14.40 8.93 -10.16
N LEU A 316 14.53 7.70 -9.66
CA LEU A 316 14.58 7.36 -8.25
C LEU A 316 15.83 6.55 -7.96
N LYS A 317 16.35 6.72 -6.75
CA LYS A 317 17.36 5.85 -6.15
C LYS A 317 16.76 5.17 -4.94
N LEU A 318 16.64 3.85 -5.03
CA LEU A 318 16.01 3.00 -4.03
C LEU A 318 17.09 2.26 -3.24
N THR A 319 17.06 2.31 -1.91
CA THR A 319 18.08 1.70 -1.04
C THR A 319 17.44 0.88 0.08
N ASN A 320 17.84 -0.39 0.21
CA ASN A 320 17.46 -1.25 1.33
C ASN A 320 18.65 -2.12 1.76
N GLY A 321 19.04 -2.04 3.04
CA GLY A 321 20.23 -2.70 3.55
C GLY A 321 21.49 -2.28 2.78
N GLY A 322 22.21 -3.26 2.23
CA GLY A 322 23.39 -3.02 1.40
C GLY A 322 23.13 -2.93 -0.11
N ARG A 323 21.87 -2.96 -0.55
CA ARG A 323 21.49 -2.92 -1.97
C ARG A 323 20.92 -1.56 -2.33
N THR A 324 21.42 -1.00 -3.43
CA THR A 324 20.94 0.23 -4.04
C THR A 324 20.63 -0.04 -5.50
N ILE A 325 19.51 0.47 -6.00
CA ILE A 325 19.11 0.37 -7.41
C ILE A 325 18.61 1.73 -7.87
N HIS A 326 19.10 2.18 -9.02
CA HIS A 326 18.53 3.30 -9.74
C HIS A 326 17.40 2.85 -10.67
N THR A 327 16.31 3.61 -10.68
CA THR A 327 15.16 3.38 -11.57
C THR A 327 14.76 4.66 -12.27
N ARG A 328 14.30 4.54 -13.51
CA ARG A 328 13.54 5.57 -14.21
C ARG A 328 12.16 4.99 -14.49
N GLU A 329 11.19 5.35 -13.65
CA GLU A 329 9.88 4.69 -13.62
C GLU A 329 10.06 3.15 -13.47
N SER A 330 9.60 2.36 -14.43
CA SER A 330 9.75 0.89 -14.46
C SER A 330 11.05 0.38 -15.09
N LEU A 331 11.88 1.26 -15.65
CA LEU A 331 13.21 0.91 -16.12
C LEU A 331 14.16 0.86 -14.93
N SER A 332 14.96 -0.20 -14.80
CA SER A 332 15.91 -0.35 -13.69
C SER A 332 17.28 -0.83 -14.19
N GLU A 333 18.28 -0.79 -13.31
CA GLU A 333 19.60 -1.37 -13.56
C GLU A 333 19.59 -2.87 -13.90
N LEU A 334 18.48 -3.59 -13.60
CA LEU A 334 18.33 -4.99 -13.96
C LEU A 334 18.01 -5.18 -15.46
N THR A 335 17.53 -4.14 -16.15
CA THR A 335 17.35 -4.16 -17.60
C THR A 335 18.69 -3.87 -18.26
N SER A 336 19.31 -4.89 -18.86
CA SER A 336 20.61 -4.73 -19.52
C SER A 336 20.50 -3.82 -20.76
N ALA A 337 21.60 -3.15 -21.12
CA ALA A 337 21.65 -2.34 -22.34
C ALA A 337 21.37 -3.17 -23.62
N VAL A 338 21.68 -4.47 -23.59
CA VAL A 338 21.39 -5.40 -24.68
C VAL A 338 19.89 -5.65 -24.79
N ALA A 339 19.21 -5.91 -23.67
CA ALA A 339 17.76 -6.10 -23.63
C ALA A 339 17.01 -4.85 -24.11
N MET A 340 17.40 -3.68 -23.61
CA MET A 340 16.88 -2.38 -24.05
C MET A 340 17.09 -2.18 -25.56
N SER A 341 18.30 -2.42 -26.08
CA SER A 341 18.58 -2.28 -27.52
C SER A 341 17.81 -3.28 -28.39
N ARG A 342 17.44 -4.45 -27.87
CA ARG A 342 16.59 -5.41 -28.59
C ARG A 342 15.15 -4.90 -28.72
N CYS A 343 14.63 -4.28 -27.66
CA CYS A 343 13.26 -3.73 -27.61
C CYS A 343 13.12 -2.44 -28.43
N ASP A 344 14.12 -1.54 -28.40
CA ASP A 344 14.14 -0.28 -29.16
C ASP A 344 14.03 -0.51 -30.68
N ASP A 345 14.72 -1.53 -31.21
CA ASP A 345 14.69 -1.86 -32.64
C ASP A 345 13.64 -2.95 -32.94
N LYS A 346 12.49 -2.53 -33.48
CA LYS A 346 11.35 -3.39 -33.80
C LYS A 346 11.74 -4.53 -34.76
N ARG A 347 12.75 -4.35 -35.61
CA ARG A 347 13.26 -5.42 -36.51
C ARG A 347 13.95 -6.53 -35.72
N VAL A 348 14.74 -6.14 -34.73
CA VAL A 348 15.48 -7.06 -33.86
C VAL A 348 14.51 -7.82 -32.96
N THR A 349 13.59 -7.11 -32.30
CA THR A 349 12.51 -7.73 -31.51
C THR A 349 11.80 -8.79 -32.35
N ARG A 350 11.30 -8.40 -33.53
CA ARG A 350 10.54 -9.30 -34.39
C ARG A 350 11.32 -10.54 -34.81
N ARG A 351 12.60 -10.37 -35.19
CA ARG A 351 13.47 -11.50 -35.57
C ARG A 351 13.65 -12.48 -34.40
N ILE A 352 13.93 -11.97 -33.20
CA ILE A 352 14.11 -12.81 -32.01
C ILE A 352 12.83 -13.58 -31.69
N LEU A 353 11.68 -12.91 -31.70
CA LEU A 353 10.39 -13.55 -31.43
C LEU A 353 10.05 -14.62 -32.48
N ALA A 354 10.30 -14.35 -33.76
CA ALA A 354 10.10 -15.33 -34.83
C ALA A 354 11.03 -16.56 -34.70
N GLU A 355 12.30 -16.37 -34.31
CA GLU A 355 13.28 -17.45 -34.13
C GLU A 355 12.87 -18.44 -33.03
N VAL A 356 12.17 -17.97 -31.99
CA VAL A 356 11.62 -18.84 -30.93
C VAL A 356 10.21 -19.36 -31.23
N GLY A 357 9.71 -19.17 -32.45
CA GLY A 357 8.44 -19.71 -32.93
C GLY A 357 7.20 -18.91 -32.52
N LEU A 358 7.36 -17.66 -32.06
CA LEU A 358 6.23 -16.80 -31.73
C LEU A 358 5.66 -16.13 -32.99
N SER A 359 4.34 -15.95 -32.98
CA SER A 359 3.59 -15.32 -34.07
C SER A 359 3.90 -13.83 -34.14
N VAL A 360 4.45 -13.37 -35.27
CA VAL A 360 4.73 -11.96 -35.58
C VAL A 360 4.23 -11.64 -36.99
N PRO A 361 3.94 -10.36 -37.32
CA PRO A 361 3.57 -9.98 -38.67
C PRO A 361 4.69 -10.29 -39.67
N ARG A 362 4.33 -10.77 -40.86
CA ARG A 362 5.27 -10.79 -42.00
C ARG A 362 5.70 -9.36 -42.30
N GLY A 363 6.92 -9.15 -42.78
CA GLY A 363 7.38 -7.80 -43.09
C GLY A 363 8.86 -7.74 -43.43
N ARG A 364 9.30 -6.54 -43.78
CA ARG A 364 10.62 -6.28 -44.35
C ARG A 364 11.06 -4.84 -44.06
N THR A 365 12.36 -4.60 -44.10
CA THR A 365 12.90 -3.23 -44.14
C THR A 365 12.61 -2.65 -45.52
N ALA A 366 12.10 -1.42 -45.58
CA ALA A 366 11.85 -0.70 -46.82
C ALA A 366 13.17 -0.40 -47.52
N THR A 367 13.26 -0.80 -48.79
CA THR A 367 14.41 -0.54 -49.65
C THR A 367 14.15 0.60 -50.63
N GLY A 368 12.90 0.97 -50.85
CA GLY A 368 12.49 1.91 -51.90
C GLY A 368 12.49 1.28 -53.30
N GLU A 369 12.68 -0.04 -53.37
CA GLU A 369 12.81 -0.80 -54.61
C GLU A 369 11.49 -1.51 -54.96
N PRO A 370 11.33 -2.04 -56.20
CA PRO A 370 10.11 -2.74 -56.63
C PRO A 370 9.65 -3.87 -55.70
N ASP A 371 10.58 -4.45 -54.95
CA ASP A 371 10.30 -5.50 -53.98
C ASP A 371 9.39 -5.07 -52.83
N ASP A 372 9.37 -3.78 -52.46
CA ASP A 372 8.45 -3.25 -51.43
C ASP A 372 7.01 -3.26 -51.94
N VAL A 373 6.81 -2.92 -53.22
CA VAL A 373 5.51 -2.98 -53.90
C VAL A 373 5.08 -4.44 -54.12
N ALA A 374 6.02 -5.32 -54.47
CA ALA A 374 5.75 -6.75 -54.58
C ALA A 374 5.30 -7.35 -53.24
N PHE A 375 5.91 -6.92 -52.13
CA PHE A 375 5.50 -7.33 -50.80
C PHE A 375 4.07 -6.87 -50.46
N LEU A 376 3.73 -5.59 -50.74
CA LEU A 376 2.37 -5.07 -50.59
C LEU A 376 1.35 -5.91 -51.39
N ALA A 377 1.67 -6.28 -52.64
CA ALA A 377 0.79 -7.10 -53.46
C ALA A 377 0.59 -8.52 -52.90
N ASP A 378 1.62 -9.10 -52.26
CA ASP A 378 1.59 -10.45 -51.68
C ASP A 378 0.80 -10.51 -50.37
N VAL A 379 1.01 -9.56 -49.45
CA VAL A 379 0.39 -9.59 -48.11
C VAL A 379 -0.92 -8.81 -48.01
N GLY A 380 -1.25 -8.02 -49.03
CA GLY A 380 -2.40 -7.12 -48.98
C GLY A 380 -2.08 -5.84 -48.18
N PRO A 381 -3.03 -5.28 -47.40
CA PRO A 381 -2.79 -4.05 -46.66
C PRO A 381 -1.59 -4.15 -45.71
N VAL A 382 -0.80 -3.08 -45.64
CA VAL A 382 0.40 -3.02 -44.78
C VAL A 382 0.36 -1.87 -43.78
N VAL A 383 1.17 -2.02 -42.74
CA VAL A 383 1.55 -0.98 -41.80
C VAL A 383 2.99 -0.56 -42.09
N VAL A 384 3.23 0.73 -42.20
CA VAL A 384 4.57 1.31 -42.38
C VAL A 384 4.93 2.06 -41.11
N LYS A 385 6.07 1.71 -40.50
CA LYS A 385 6.51 2.32 -39.23
C LYS A 385 8.03 2.50 -39.19
N PRO A 386 8.55 3.52 -38.48
CA PRO A 386 9.97 3.62 -38.16
C PRO A 386 10.46 2.37 -37.43
N ALA A 387 11.67 1.90 -37.70
CA ALA A 387 12.25 0.76 -37.00
C ALA A 387 12.47 1.05 -35.50
N ARG A 388 12.74 2.32 -35.17
CA ARG A 388 12.92 2.85 -33.82
C ARG A 388 12.05 4.07 -33.60
N GLY A 389 11.57 4.25 -32.38
CA GLY A 389 10.70 5.36 -32.01
C GLY A 389 9.47 4.93 -31.20
N GLU A 390 8.86 5.92 -30.56
CA GLU A 390 7.77 5.76 -29.58
C GLU A 390 6.50 6.53 -29.98
N GLN A 391 5.43 6.32 -29.21
CA GLN A 391 4.17 7.09 -29.25
C GLN A 391 3.41 7.06 -30.58
N GLY A 392 3.75 6.14 -31.48
CA GLY A 392 3.11 6.01 -32.79
C GLY A 392 3.55 7.06 -33.82
N ASN A 393 4.60 7.81 -33.55
CA ASN A 393 5.12 8.82 -34.48
C ASN A 393 5.63 8.18 -35.78
N GLY A 394 5.20 8.71 -36.91
CA GLY A 394 5.60 8.22 -38.24
C GLY A 394 4.95 6.91 -38.67
N ILE A 395 3.97 6.38 -37.92
CA ILE A 395 3.25 5.16 -38.29
C ILE A 395 2.10 5.49 -39.26
N THR A 396 2.01 4.74 -40.35
CA THR A 396 0.86 4.75 -41.27
C THR A 396 0.25 3.35 -41.33
N VAL A 397 -1.05 3.26 -41.02
CA VAL A 397 -1.79 1.99 -40.95
C VAL A 397 -2.72 1.89 -42.16
N GLY A 398 -2.83 0.70 -42.75
CA GLY A 398 -3.81 0.43 -43.81
C GLY A 398 -3.38 0.91 -45.20
N VAL A 399 -2.08 0.94 -45.47
CA VAL A 399 -1.53 1.27 -46.79
C VAL A 399 -1.92 0.18 -47.79
N ARG A 400 -2.55 0.57 -48.90
CA ARG A 400 -3.11 -0.36 -49.90
C ARG A 400 -2.62 -0.15 -51.33
N THR A 401 -1.96 0.97 -51.62
CA THR A 401 -1.50 1.28 -52.98
C THR A 401 0.01 1.59 -52.99
N PRO A 402 0.70 1.38 -54.12
CA PRO A 402 2.12 1.71 -54.25
C PRO A 402 2.43 3.18 -53.95
N GLU A 403 1.57 4.10 -54.36
CA GLU A 403 1.74 5.54 -54.14
C GLU A 403 1.61 5.88 -52.65
N ALA A 404 0.62 5.30 -51.98
CA ALA A 404 0.44 5.46 -50.54
C ALA A 404 1.60 4.83 -49.77
N LEU A 405 2.16 3.72 -50.25
CA LEU A 405 3.34 3.08 -49.67
C LEU A 405 4.57 3.99 -49.73
N ALA A 406 4.84 4.59 -50.89
CA ALA A 406 5.95 5.53 -51.03
C ALA A 406 5.80 6.73 -50.08
N ALA A 407 4.60 7.32 -50.01
CA ALA A 407 4.31 8.44 -49.11
C ALA A 407 4.46 8.06 -47.63
N ALA A 408 3.98 6.88 -47.24
CA ALA A 408 4.10 6.37 -45.87
C ALA A 408 5.57 6.09 -45.47
N VAL A 409 6.37 5.56 -46.40
CA VAL A 409 7.81 5.35 -46.18
C VAL A 409 8.54 6.68 -46.00
N GLU A 410 8.27 7.66 -46.85
CA GLU A 410 8.86 9.01 -46.70
C GLU A 410 8.48 9.67 -45.37
N LEU A 411 7.22 9.52 -44.95
CA LEU A 411 6.76 9.99 -43.64
C LEU A 411 7.54 9.34 -42.50
N ALA A 412 7.68 8.01 -42.50
CA ALA A 412 8.40 7.25 -41.48
C ALA A 412 9.89 7.58 -41.45
N ARG A 413 10.51 7.83 -42.63
CA ARG A 413 11.93 8.21 -42.77
C ARG A 413 12.30 9.49 -42.03
N ARG A 414 11.33 10.39 -41.81
CA ARG A 414 11.54 11.63 -41.03
C ARG A 414 11.87 11.35 -39.56
N PHE A 415 11.53 10.17 -39.04
CA PHE A 415 11.74 9.77 -37.66
C PHE A 415 12.87 8.75 -37.50
N CYS A 416 13.02 7.82 -38.44
CA CYS A 416 14.10 6.83 -38.45
C CYS A 416 14.52 6.51 -39.89
N PRO A 417 15.82 6.49 -40.22
CA PRO A 417 16.27 6.15 -41.58
C PRO A 417 15.90 4.71 -41.97
N ASP A 418 15.82 3.81 -40.99
CA ASP A 418 15.33 2.46 -41.15
C ASP A 418 13.81 2.42 -41.00
N VAL A 419 13.10 2.01 -42.06
CA VAL A 419 11.63 1.91 -42.06
C VAL A 419 11.23 0.45 -42.24
N LEU A 420 10.20 0.02 -41.52
CA LEU A 420 9.66 -1.32 -41.55
C LEU A 420 8.27 -1.31 -42.23
N ILE A 421 8.06 -2.26 -43.14
CA ILE A 421 6.77 -2.54 -43.79
C ILE A 421 6.30 -3.89 -43.27
N GLU A 422 5.14 -3.93 -42.63
CA GLU A 422 4.56 -5.14 -42.05
C GLU A 422 3.16 -5.42 -42.59
N GLU A 423 2.81 -6.70 -42.69
CA GLU A 423 1.45 -7.17 -42.92
C GLU A 423 0.50 -6.55 -41.88
N MET A 424 -0.61 -5.95 -42.33
CA MET A 424 -1.61 -5.42 -41.42
C MET A 424 -2.43 -6.56 -40.83
N ARG A 425 -2.34 -6.73 -39.51
CA ARG A 425 -3.17 -7.65 -38.74
C ARG A 425 -4.32 -6.90 -38.08
N THR A 426 -5.42 -7.60 -37.86
CA THR A 426 -6.61 -7.08 -37.17
C THR A 426 -6.81 -7.83 -35.85
N GLY A 427 -7.41 -7.15 -34.88
CA GLY A 427 -7.67 -7.67 -33.54
C GLY A 427 -7.76 -6.54 -32.53
N ASP A 428 -8.13 -6.90 -31.31
CA ASP A 428 -8.03 -6.05 -30.14
C ASP A 428 -6.55 -5.86 -29.77
N ASP A 429 -6.21 -4.63 -29.37
CA ASP A 429 -4.89 -4.25 -28.90
C ASP A 429 -4.72 -4.68 -27.43
N LEU A 430 -4.04 -5.79 -27.22
CA LEU A 430 -3.79 -6.38 -25.92
C LEU A 430 -2.37 -6.02 -25.44
N ARG A 431 -2.28 -5.35 -24.28
CA ARG A 431 -1.02 -5.14 -23.58
C ARG A 431 -0.89 -6.10 -22.41
N VAL A 432 0.21 -6.85 -22.35
CA VAL A 432 0.56 -7.76 -21.25
C VAL A 432 1.82 -7.28 -20.56
N ILE A 433 1.73 -7.07 -19.25
CA ILE A 433 2.86 -6.72 -18.40
C ILE A 433 3.50 -8.00 -17.87
N VAL A 434 4.77 -8.19 -18.20
CA VAL A 434 5.60 -9.29 -17.70
C VAL A 434 6.69 -8.72 -16.79
N ILE A 435 6.76 -9.21 -15.55
CA ILE A 435 7.77 -8.84 -14.55
C ILE A 435 8.37 -10.13 -14.00
N ASP A 436 9.69 -10.21 -13.93
CA ASP A 436 10.44 -11.41 -13.48
C ASP A 436 10.05 -12.68 -14.29
N HIS A 437 9.77 -12.50 -15.58
CA HIS A 437 9.26 -13.54 -16.49
C HIS A 437 7.94 -14.19 -16.04
N GLU A 438 7.12 -13.46 -15.28
CA GLU A 438 5.75 -13.83 -14.92
C GLU A 438 4.77 -12.78 -15.46
N VAL A 439 3.63 -13.23 -15.99
CA VAL A 439 2.54 -12.30 -16.35
C VAL A 439 1.94 -11.73 -15.07
N VAL A 440 1.92 -10.41 -14.94
CA VAL A 440 1.37 -9.70 -13.78
C VAL A 440 0.05 -9.02 -14.09
N ALA A 441 -0.10 -8.49 -15.30
CA ALA A 441 -1.33 -7.82 -15.74
C ALA A 441 -1.52 -7.98 -17.24
N ALA A 442 -2.77 -7.95 -17.69
CA ALA A 442 -3.13 -7.84 -19.09
C ALA A 442 -4.31 -6.87 -19.25
N ALA A 443 -4.27 -6.03 -20.27
CA ALA A 443 -5.34 -5.08 -20.53
C ALA A 443 -5.56 -4.89 -22.03
N VAL A 444 -6.83 -4.85 -22.44
CA VAL A 444 -7.22 -4.44 -23.79
C VAL A 444 -7.32 -2.93 -23.85
N ARG A 445 -6.59 -2.34 -24.79
CA ARG A 445 -6.61 -0.92 -25.10
C ARG A 445 -7.61 -0.67 -26.21
N ARG A 446 -8.54 0.24 -25.99
CA ARG A 446 -9.53 0.65 -27.00
C ARG A 446 -9.26 2.08 -27.47
N PRO A 447 -9.32 2.32 -28.79
CA PRO A 447 -9.25 3.67 -29.34
C PRO A 447 -10.31 4.59 -28.75
N ALA A 448 -10.04 5.90 -28.84
CA ALA A 448 -11.00 6.89 -28.37
C ALA A 448 -12.28 6.80 -29.20
N GLN A 449 -13.42 6.77 -28.52
CA GLN A 449 -14.75 6.73 -29.12
C GLN A 449 -15.68 7.71 -28.43
N ILE A 450 -16.68 8.17 -29.18
CA ILE A 450 -17.78 8.99 -28.70
C ILE A 450 -19.09 8.23 -28.91
N THR A 451 -20.11 8.58 -28.13
CA THR A 451 -21.46 8.03 -28.27
C THR A 451 -22.43 9.17 -28.54
N GLY A 452 -23.21 9.04 -29.61
CA GLY A 452 -24.24 9.99 -29.99
C GLY A 452 -25.34 10.08 -28.93
N ASP A 453 -25.80 11.31 -28.70
CA ASP A 453 -26.92 11.61 -27.80
C ASP A 453 -28.11 12.22 -28.55
N GLY A 454 -28.08 12.22 -29.89
CA GLY A 454 -29.13 12.76 -30.75
C GLY A 454 -29.25 14.29 -30.73
N VAL A 455 -28.37 14.99 -29.99
CA VAL A 455 -28.47 16.45 -29.78
C VAL A 455 -27.19 17.17 -30.18
N HIS A 456 -26.04 16.70 -29.70
CA HIS A 456 -24.75 17.38 -29.89
C HIS A 456 -24.02 16.86 -31.12
N ASP A 457 -23.21 17.73 -31.74
CA ASP A 457 -22.40 17.34 -32.87
C ASP A 457 -21.13 16.54 -32.46
N VAL A 458 -20.48 15.91 -33.43
CA VAL A 458 -19.25 15.14 -33.21
C VAL A 458 -18.17 15.95 -32.49
N THR A 459 -18.02 17.24 -32.79
CA THR A 459 -17.02 18.11 -32.14
C THR A 459 -17.33 18.28 -30.66
N GLU A 460 -18.58 18.63 -30.33
CA GLU A 460 -19.05 18.82 -28.96
C GLU A 460 -18.96 17.52 -28.15
N LEU A 461 -19.28 16.37 -28.76
CA LEU A 461 -19.15 15.05 -28.15
C LEU A 461 -17.69 14.71 -27.85
N ILE A 462 -16.75 14.99 -28.76
CA ILE A 462 -15.31 14.79 -28.55
C ILE A 462 -14.80 15.67 -27.40
N GLU A 463 -15.22 16.93 -27.35
CA GLU A 463 -14.83 17.83 -26.27
C GLU A 463 -15.39 17.40 -24.91
N ARG A 464 -16.65 16.94 -24.87
CA ARG A 464 -17.29 16.42 -23.65
C ARG A 464 -16.57 15.17 -23.16
N GLN A 465 -16.29 14.22 -24.06
CA GLN A 465 -15.55 13.01 -23.73
C GLN A 465 -14.13 13.34 -23.26
N SER A 466 -13.46 14.28 -23.93
CA SER A 466 -12.15 14.79 -23.53
C SER A 466 -12.12 15.37 -22.12
N ARG A 467 -13.11 16.21 -21.77
CA ARG A 467 -13.23 16.75 -20.40
C ARG A 467 -13.41 15.64 -19.37
N ARG A 468 -14.25 14.64 -19.67
CA ARG A 468 -14.47 13.48 -18.81
C ARG A 468 -13.19 12.65 -18.63
N ARG A 469 -12.44 12.39 -19.70
CA ARG A 469 -11.18 11.63 -19.66
C ARG A 469 -10.10 12.39 -18.87
N ALA A 470 -9.93 13.69 -19.13
CA ALA A 470 -8.98 14.51 -18.39
C ALA A 470 -9.30 14.51 -16.89
N ALA A 471 -10.57 14.61 -16.49
CA ALA A 471 -10.96 14.51 -15.09
C ALA A 471 -10.63 13.13 -14.47
N ALA A 472 -10.80 12.04 -15.23
CA ALA A 472 -10.57 10.67 -14.75
C ALA A 472 -9.07 10.30 -14.65
N THR A 473 -8.19 10.95 -15.42
CA THR A 473 -6.75 10.63 -15.48
C THR A 473 -5.87 11.77 -14.96
N GLY A 474 -6.40 12.67 -14.13
CA GLY A 474 -5.63 13.81 -13.61
C GLY A 474 -5.07 14.76 -14.67
N GLY A 475 -5.70 14.82 -15.86
CA GLY A 475 -5.32 15.67 -16.98
C GLY A 475 -4.55 14.98 -18.11
N GLU A 476 -4.13 13.72 -17.93
CA GLU A 476 -3.24 13.02 -18.88
C GLU A 476 -3.90 12.62 -20.22
N SER A 477 -5.22 12.45 -20.26
CA SER A 477 -5.95 11.88 -21.41
C SER A 477 -6.90 12.90 -22.03
N ARG A 478 -6.65 13.27 -23.30
CA ARG A 478 -7.53 14.14 -24.10
C ARG A 478 -7.59 13.68 -25.54
N ILE A 479 -8.76 13.74 -26.17
CA ILE A 479 -8.88 13.49 -27.61
C ILE A 479 -8.51 14.79 -28.35
N PRO A 480 -7.40 14.83 -29.11
CA PRO A 480 -7.07 16.01 -29.90
C PRO A 480 -8.02 16.13 -31.09
N ILE A 481 -8.39 17.35 -31.48
CA ILE A 481 -9.16 17.61 -32.71
C ILE A 481 -8.20 18.06 -33.81
N ASP A 482 -7.39 17.11 -34.26
CA ASP A 482 -6.36 17.25 -35.30
C ASP A 482 -6.85 16.68 -36.64
N ASP A 483 -6.00 16.76 -37.68
CA ASP A 483 -6.32 16.26 -39.01
C ASP A 483 -6.61 14.75 -39.00
N MET A 484 -5.90 13.96 -38.18
CA MET A 484 -6.17 12.52 -38.04
C MET A 484 -7.58 12.24 -37.50
N THR A 485 -8.02 13.00 -36.52
CA THR A 485 -9.37 12.85 -35.95
C THR A 485 -10.43 13.17 -37.00
N ARG A 486 -10.20 14.21 -37.82
CA ARG A 486 -11.10 14.57 -38.93
C ARG A 486 -11.13 13.48 -40.01
N GLU A 487 -9.97 12.91 -40.35
CA GLU A 487 -9.86 11.82 -41.32
C GLU A 487 -10.62 10.56 -40.85
N VAL A 488 -10.46 10.16 -39.59
CA VAL A 488 -11.13 8.97 -39.03
C VAL A 488 -12.65 9.14 -39.03
N VAL A 489 -13.13 10.33 -38.64
CA VAL A 489 -14.57 10.65 -38.69
C VAL A 489 -15.09 10.61 -40.12
N ALA A 490 -14.35 11.16 -41.09
CA ALA A 490 -14.72 11.17 -42.50
C ALA A 490 -14.73 9.75 -43.12
N GLU A 491 -13.78 8.90 -42.74
CA GLU A 491 -13.73 7.49 -43.19
C GLU A 491 -14.92 6.67 -42.69
N ALA A 492 -15.44 7.01 -41.50
CA ALA A 492 -16.66 6.43 -40.97
C ALA A 492 -17.95 6.99 -41.64
N GLY A 493 -17.82 7.94 -42.57
CA GLY A 493 -18.94 8.52 -43.31
C GLY A 493 -19.60 9.72 -42.62
N HIS A 494 -19.00 10.25 -41.55
CA HIS A 494 -19.51 11.40 -40.80
C HIS A 494 -18.68 12.66 -41.04
N ARG A 495 -19.25 13.81 -40.69
CA ARG A 495 -18.58 15.12 -40.60
C ARG A 495 -18.52 15.56 -39.15
N MET A 496 -17.57 16.44 -38.85
CA MET A 496 -17.37 16.98 -37.49
C MET A 496 -18.58 17.74 -36.93
N HIS A 497 -19.52 18.15 -37.79
CA HIS A 497 -20.73 18.92 -37.45
C HIS A 497 -22.01 18.07 -37.52
N ASP A 498 -21.86 16.76 -37.78
CA ASP A 498 -23.00 15.86 -37.81
C ASP A 498 -23.44 15.54 -36.38
N VAL A 499 -24.75 15.42 -36.18
CA VAL A 499 -25.34 14.93 -34.93
C VAL A 499 -25.53 13.43 -35.06
N LEU A 500 -24.80 12.67 -34.24
CA LEU A 500 -24.89 11.20 -34.21
C LEU A 500 -26.22 10.77 -33.58
N ALA A 501 -26.79 9.66 -34.08
CA ALA A 501 -28.00 9.12 -33.51
C ALA A 501 -27.78 8.69 -32.05
N GLU A 502 -28.83 8.75 -31.23
CA GLU A 502 -28.73 8.36 -29.83
C GLU A 502 -28.27 6.89 -29.71
N GLY A 503 -27.17 6.66 -28.99
CA GLY A 503 -26.56 5.35 -28.79
C GLY A 503 -25.57 4.91 -29.89
N GLU A 504 -25.42 5.66 -30.97
CA GLU A 504 -24.45 5.38 -32.03
C GLU A 504 -23.01 5.60 -31.53
N VAL A 505 -22.14 4.59 -31.66
CA VAL A 505 -20.74 4.69 -31.21
C VAL A 505 -19.84 4.97 -32.42
N LEU A 506 -19.12 6.08 -32.36
CA LEU A 506 -18.15 6.48 -33.39
C LEU A 506 -16.74 6.46 -32.82
N VAL A 507 -15.86 5.66 -33.42
CA VAL A 507 -14.41 5.70 -33.16
C VAL A 507 -13.83 6.95 -33.81
N VAL A 508 -13.04 7.72 -33.06
CA VAL A 508 -12.50 9.02 -33.51
C VAL A 508 -10.96 9.02 -33.58
N ARG A 509 -10.30 7.93 -33.19
CA ARG A 509 -8.84 7.74 -33.29
C ARG A 509 -8.52 6.36 -33.84
N ARG A 510 -7.43 6.23 -34.61
CA ARG A 510 -6.95 4.91 -35.09
C ARG A 510 -6.20 4.11 -34.02
N THR A 511 -5.49 4.79 -33.14
CA THR A 511 -4.63 4.17 -32.11
C THR A 511 -5.29 4.18 -30.74
N ALA A 512 -5.01 3.15 -29.95
CA ALA A 512 -5.55 2.97 -28.60
C ALA A 512 -4.71 3.64 -27.50
N ASN A 513 -4.03 4.74 -27.83
CA ASN A 513 -3.15 5.43 -26.87
C ASN A 513 -3.98 6.15 -25.79
N LEU A 514 -3.63 5.93 -24.52
CA LEU A 514 -4.29 6.53 -23.36
C LEU A 514 -4.28 8.06 -23.43
N HIS A 515 -3.14 8.67 -23.77
CA HIS A 515 -2.99 10.13 -23.87
C HIS A 515 -3.93 10.77 -24.89
N THR A 516 -4.28 10.05 -25.95
CA THR A 516 -5.19 10.54 -27.01
C THR A 516 -6.65 10.16 -26.78
N GLY A 517 -7.03 9.90 -25.53
CA GLY A 517 -8.41 9.58 -25.13
C GLY A 517 -8.80 8.10 -25.20
N GLY A 518 -7.84 7.21 -25.48
CA GLY A 518 -8.06 5.77 -25.42
C GLY A 518 -8.44 5.29 -24.01
N THR A 519 -9.01 4.09 -23.92
CA THR A 519 -9.40 3.44 -22.66
C THR A 519 -8.65 2.12 -22.49
N ILE A 520 -8.44 1.73 -21.24
CA ILE A 520 -7.74 0.49 -20.86
C ILE A 520 -8.73 -0.33 -20.04
N HIS A 521 -8.91 -1.59 -20.41
CA HIS A 521 -9.79 -2.53 -19.75
C HIS A 521 -8.97 -3.71 -19.25
N ASP A 522 -8.93 -3.93 -17.94
CA ASP A 522 -8.27 -5.09 -17.34
C ASP A 522 -8.94 -6.39 -17.82
N VAL A 523 -8.12 -7.31 -18.32
CA VAL A 523 -8.50 -8.65 -18.80
C VAL A 523 -7.54 -9.71 -18.24
N THR A 524 -6.87 -9.42 -17.13
CA THR A 524 -5.83 -10.29 -16.55
C THR A 524 -6.38 -11.69 -16.23
N GLU A 525 -7.59 -11.77 -15.68
CA GLU A 525 -8.25 -13.05 -15.37
C GLU A 525 -8.76 -13.79 -16.62
N ASP A 526 -9.06 -13.06 -17.70
CA ASP A 526 -9.56 -13.61 -18.96
C ASP A 526 -8.43 -14.03 -19.91
N LEU A 527 -7.18 -13.71 -19.60
CA LEU A 527 -6.04 -13.94 -20.50
C LEU A 527 -5.85 -15.43 -20.76
N HIS A 528 -5.96 -15.83 -22.03
CA HIS A 528 -5.80 -17.22 -22.41
C HIS A 528 -4.40 -17.76 -22.04
N PRO A 529 -4.29 -18.96 -21.44
CA PRO A 529 -3.01 -19.52 -20.97
C PRO A 529 -1.92 -19.63 -22.04
N ALA A 530 -2.31 -19.93 -23.29
CA ALA A 530 -1.36 -19.99 -24.41
C ALA A 530 -0.73 -18.62 -24.73
N THR A 531 -1.51 -17.54 -24.62
CA THR A 531 -1.03 -16.16 -24.81
C THR A 531 -0.13 -15.76 -23.64
N ALA A 532 -0.50 -16.10 -22.41
CA ALA A 532 0.34 -15.89 -21.23
C ALA A 532 1.71 -16.61 -21.36
N ALA A 533 1.71 -17.89 -21.75
CA ALA A 533 2.93 -18.66 -21.97
C ALA A 533 3.80 -18.06 -23.10
N ALA A 534 3.16 -17.59 -24.17
CA ALA A 534 3.86 -16.90 -25.26
C ALA A 534 4.52 -15.59 -24.78
N CYS A 535 3.84 -14.79 -23.95
CA CYS A 535 4.41 -13.57 -23.36
C CYS A 535 5.60 -13.87 -22.45
N VAL A 536 5.53 -14.93 -21.65
CA VAL A 536 6.67 -15.39 -20.84
C VAL A 536 7.84 -15.81 -21.74
N ALA A 537 7.58 -16.59 -22.79
CA ALA A 537 8.61 -16.99 -23.75
C ALA A 537 9.25 -15.77 -24.46
N ALA A 538 8.45 -14.78 -24.84
CA ALA A 538 8.92 -13.53 -25.45
C ALA A 538 9.88 -12.77 -24.51
N SER A 539 9.50 -12.59 -23.24
CA SER A 539 10.35 -11.90 -22.25
C SER A 539 11.70 -12.61 -22.06
N ARG A 540 11.70 -13.95 -22.04
CA ARG A 540 12.93 -14.77 -21.91
C ARG A 540 13.79 -14.70 -23.16
N ALA A 541 13.20 -14.71 -24.35
CA ALA A 541 13.93 -14.60 -25.61
C ALA A 541 14.61 -13.22 -25.76
N LEU A 542 13.93 -12.17 -25.32
CA LEU A 542 14.48 -10.80 -25.29
C LEU A 542 15.50 -10.59 -24.17
N ASP A 543 15.50 -11.46 -23.16
CA ASP A 543 16.29 -11.36 -21.92
C ASP A 543 15.99 -10.06 -21.16
N ILE A 544 14.70 -9.73 -21.06
CA ILE A 544 14.22 -8.52 -20.39
C ILE A 544 13.38 -8.87 -19.16
N PRO A 545 13.74 -8.34 -17.97
CA PRO A 545 13.06 -8.72 -16.73
C PRO A 545 11.71 -8.00 -16.53
N VAL A 546 11.51 -6.84 -17.16
CA VAL A 546 10.28 -6.05 -17.10
C VAL A 546 9.94 -5.55 -18.50
N THR A 547 8.77 -5.92 -19.00
CA THR A 547 8.34 -5.47 -20.33
C THR A 547 6.82 -5.39 -20.45
N GLY A 548 6.35 -4.43 -21.24
CA GLY A 548 5.00 -4.41 -21.77
C GLY A 548 5.01 -4.99 -23.18
N LEU A 549 4.39 -6.15 -23.36
CA LEU A 549 4.26 -6.82 -24.65
C LEU A 549 2.93 -6.45 -25.27
N ASP A 550 2.96 -6.10 -26.55
CA ASP A 550 1.75 -5.75 -27.31
C ASP A 550 1.43 -6.79 -28.33
N LEU A 551 0.16 -7.18 -28.32
CA LEU A 551 -0.37 -8.21 -29.17
C LEU A 551 -1.66 -7.72 -29.83
N LEU A 552 -1.89 -8.21 -31.04
CA LEU A 552 -3.23 -8.21 -31.62
C LEU A 552 -3.85 -9.58 -31.39
N VAL A 553 -5.03 -9.60 -30.78
CA VAL A 553 -5.78 -10.81 -30.46
C VAL A 553 -7.22 -10.68 -31.00
N PRO A 554 -7.85 -11.76 -31.50
CA PRO A 554 -9.28 -11.71 -31.81
C PRO A 554 -10.14 -11.47 -30.56
N ALA A 555 -9.71 -12.02 -29.42
CA ALA A 555 -10.27 -11.81 -28.09
C ALA A 555 -9.22 -12.27 -27.04
N PRO A 556 -9.22 -11.71 -25.82
CA PRO A 556 -8.23 -12.03 -24.78
C PRO A 556 -8.30 -13.48 -24.28
N ASP A 557 -9.47 -14.10 -24.34
CA ASP A 557 -9.77 -15.48 -23.92
C ASP A 557 -9.45 -16.52 -25.02
N ARG A 558 -8.84 -16.10 -26.13
CA ARG A 558 -8.50 -16.96 -27.27
C ARG A 558 -7.00 -17.18 -27.39
N PRO A 559 -6.56 -18.36 -27.90
CA PRO A 559 -5.14 -18.66 -28.06
C PRO A 559 -4.46 -17.88 -29.19
N GLU A 560 -5.21 -17.41 -30.19
CA GLU A 560 -4.65 -16.71 -31.34
C GLU A 560 -4.13 -15.33 -30.95
N HIS A 561 -2.86 -15.07 -31.24
CA HIS A 561 -2.20 -13.81 -30.96
C HIS A 561 -1.11 -13.49 -31.99
N VAL A 562 -0.77 -12.22 -32.10
CA VAL A 562 0.34 -11.73 -32.93
C VAL A 562 1.10 -10.65 -32.17
N PHE A 563 2.39 -10.85 -31.90
CA PHE A 563 3.24 -9.86 -31.23
C PHE A 563 3.56 -8.69 -32.16
N ILE A 564 3.36 -7.47 -31.66
CA ILE A 564 3.54 -6.22 -32.41
C ILE A 564 4.79 -5.46 -31.95
N GLU A 565 4.98 -5.35 -30.64
CA GLU A 565 6.12 -4.66 -30.03
C GLU A 565 6.38 -5.17 -28.60
N ALA A 566 7.57 -4.86 -28.09
CA ALA A 566 7.98 -5.07 -26.70
C ALA A 566 8.53 -3.74 -26.18
N ASN A 567 7.96 -3.24 -25.09
CA ASN A 567 8.34 -1.99 -24.46
C ASN A 567 9.15 -2.25 -23.20
N GLU A 568 10.34 -1.67 -23.08
CA GLU A 568 11.27 -1.87 -21.96
C GLU A 568 10.95 -1.06 -20.70
N ARG A 569 10.09 -0.05 -20.84
CA ARG A 569 9.61 0.83 -19.76
C ARG A 569 8.08 0.92 -19.79
N PRO A 570 7.36 -0.15 -19.44
CA PRO A 570 5.91 -0.13 -19.42
C PRO A 570 5.37 0.77 -18.29
N GLY A 571 4.27 1.48 -18.56
CA GLY A 571 3.57 2.25 -17.52
C GLY A 571 2.81 1.34 -16.56
N LEU A 572 3.33 1.14 -15.35
CA LEU A 572 2.77 0.20 -14.35
C LEU A 572 1.43 0.67 -13.78
N ALA A 573 1.28 1.98 -13.55
CA ALA A 573 0.08 2.60 -12.97
C ALA A 573 -1.18 2.40 -13.84
N ASN A 574 -1.02 2.18 -15.15
CA ASN A 574 -2.15 2.00 -16.08
C ASN A 574 -2.88 0.66 -15.92
N HIS A 575 -2.37 -0.22 -15.07
CA HIS A 575 -2.88 -1.58 -14.86
C HIS A 575 -3.40 -1.81 -13.44
N GLU A 576 -3.62 -0.77 -12.64
CA GLU A 576 -4.35 -0.92 -11.38
C GLU A 576 -5.74 -1.54 -11.61
N PRO A 577 -6.21 -2.45 -10.74
CA PRO A 577 -5.68 -2.79 -9.41
C PRO A 577 -4.65 -3.93 -9.40
N GLN A 578 -4.11 -4.36 -10.55
CA GLN A 578 -3.13 -5.45 -10.59
C GLN A 578 -1.83 -5.03 -9.88
N PRO A 579 -1.12 -5.96 -9.21
CA PRO A 579 -0.02 -5.64 -8.30
C PRO A 579 1.31 -5.36 -9.03
N THR A 580 1.28 -4.48 -10.03
CA THR A 580 2.43 -4.22 -10.91
C THR A 580 3.58 -3.54 -10.17
N ALA A 581 3.29 -2.58 -9.31
CA ALA A 581 4.31 -1.92 -8.48
C ALA A 581 4.90 -2.89 -7.44
N GLU A 582 4.05 -3.69 -6.78
CA GLU A 582 4.47 -4.68 -5.79
C GLU A 582 5.40 -5.72 -6.41
N ARG A 583 5.02 -6.26 -7.57
CA ARG A 583 5.84 -7.26 -8.29
C ARG A 583 7.13 -6.65 -8.83
N PHE A 584 7.10 -5.40 -9.26
CA PHE A 584 8.31 -4.68 -9.66
C PHE A 584 9.26 -4.52 -8.47
N VAL A 585 8.77 -4.08 -7.31
CA VAL A 585 9.59 -3.96 -6.10
C VAL A 585 10.04 -5.32 -5.56
N ASP A 586 9.27 -6.40 -5.73
CA ASP A 586 9.69 -7.78 -5.43
C ASP A 586 10.91 -8.23 -6.24
N LEU A 587 10.98 -7.82 -7.52
CA LEU A 587 12.12 -8.07 -8.40
C LEU A 587 13.35 -7.25 -7.95
N LEU A 588 13.15 -5.97 -7.64
CA LEU A 588 14.22 -5.08 -7.23
C LEU A 588 14.79 -5.45 -5.83
N PHE A 589 13.92 -5.78 -4.88
CA PHE A 589 14.25 -6.04 -3.48
C PHE A 589 13.55 -7.31 -2.97
N PRO A 590 13.98 -8.52 -3.37
CA PRO A 590 13.31 -9.76 -3.00
C PRO A 590 13.26 -10.02 -1.49
N GLY A 591 14.16 -9.42 -0.70
CA GLY A 591 14.15 -9.49 0.76
C GLY A 591 13.03 -8.68 1.42
N THR A 592 12.35 -7.80 0.70
CA THR A 592 11.22 -6.99 1.20
C THR A 592 9.86 -7.52 0.74
N ARG A 593 9.83 -8.70 0.10
CA ARG A 593 8.59 -9.39 -0.28
C ARG A 593 7.73 -9.49 0.98
N ALA A 594 6.56 -8.85 0.95
CA ALA A 594 5.59 -9.03 2.01
C ALA A 594 5.33 -10.54 2.13
N PRO A 595 5.34 -11.14 3.34
CA PRO A 595 4.93 -12.52 3.48
C PRO A 595 3.55 -12.64 2.85
N GLN A 596 3.45 -13.40 1.76
CA GLN A 596 2.16 -13.70 1.14
C GLN A 596 1.25 -14.11 2.29
N ARG A 597 0.14 -13.39 2.49
CA ARG A 597 -0.90 -13.89 3.38
C ARG A 597 -1.25 -15.25 2.80
N LEU A 598 -0.73 -16.31 3.41
CA LEU A 598 -1.23 -17.65 3.19
C LEU A 598 -2.69 -17.53 3.57
N TRP A 599 -3.56 -17.47 2.55
CA TRP A 599 -4.98 -17.60 2.74
C TRP A 599 -5.17 -18.86 3.57
N SER A 600 -5.50 -18.67 4.84
CA SER A 600 -5.96 -19.73 5.71
C SER A 600 -7.48 -19.58 5.68
N PRO A 601 -8.23 -20.58 5.19
CA PRO A 601 -9.69 -20.53 5.30
C PRO A 601 -10.05 -20.35 6.77
N ALA A 602 -11.15 -19.64 7.05
CA ALA A 602 -11.70 -19.56 8.39
C ALA A 602 -11.81 -20.98 8.94
N GLY A 603 -11.08 -21.27 10.02
CA GLY A 603 -11.22 -22.55 10.71
C GLY A 603 -12.69 -22.78 11.05
N PRO A 604 -13.21 -24.01 10.98
CA PRO A 604 -14.58 -24.29 11.36
C PRO A 604 -14.72 -24.04 12.86
N GLY A 605 -15.22 -22.86 13.22
CA GLY A 605 -15.28 -22.44 14.62
C GLY A 605 -15.93 -21.06 14.84
N GLY A 606 -16.76 -20.60 13.91
CA GLY A 606 -17.74 -19.55 14.15
C GLY A 606 -19.09 -20.16 14.50
N ALA A 607 -19.16 -20.85 15.64
CA ALA A 607 -20.42 -21.26 16.24
C ALA A 607 -20.41 -20.77 17.69
N ALA A 608 -21.44 -20.00 18.03
CA ALA A 608 -21.66 -19.40 19.34
C ALA A 608 -21.32 -20.37 20.49
N SER A 609 -20.55 -19.89 21.46
CA SER A 609 -20.39 -20.57 22.75
C SER A 609 -21.77 -20.81 23.36
N PRO A 610 -22.17 -22.07 23.65
CA PRO A 610 -23.36 -22.31 24.45
C PRO A 610 -23.07 -21.91 25.90
N ALA A 611 -24.09 -21.31 26.51
CA ALA A 611 -24.10 -20.90 27.91
C ALA A 611 -23.60 -22.01 28.86
N GLY A 612 -22.86 -21.59 29.90
CA GLY A 612 -22.34 -22.49 30.94
C GLY A 612 -23.45 -23.26 31.66
N PRO A 613 -23.13 -24.42 32.26
CA PRO A 613 -24.11 -25.35 32.79
C PRO A 613 -24.69 -24.82 34.10
N GLY A 614 -25.97 -24.45 34.06
CA GLY A 614 -26.83 -24.36 35.24
C GLY A 614 -27.41 -25.73 35.59
N ASP A 615 -27.52 -25.98 36.89
CA ASP A 615 -28.03 -27.17 37.56
C ASP A 615 -29.05 -28.02 36.79
N ALA A 616 -28.72 -29.30 36.58
CA ALA A 616 -29.69 -30.36 36.37
C ALA A 616 -29.21 -31.66 37.05
N ALA A 617 -30.01 -32.13 38.00
CA ALA A 617 -29.84 -33.40 38.72
C ALA A 617 -29.87 -34.62 37.77
N PRO A 618 -29.18 -35.72 38.10
CA PRO A 618 -29.08 -36.87 37.22
C PRO A 618 -30.36 -37.73 37.28
N PRO A 619 -30.89 -38.22 36.14
CA PRO A 619 -31.86 -39.30 36.17
C PRO A 619 -31.15 -40.65 36.30
N ALA A 620 -31.77 -41.51 37.10
CA ALA A 620 -31.36 -42.88 37.39
C ALA A 620 -31.19 -43.74 36.12
N GLY A 621 -30.13 -44.55 36.10
CA GLY A 621 -29.94 -45.56 35.06
C GLY A 621 -30.87 -46.77 35.24
N PRO A 622 -31.13 -47.55 34.18
CA PRO A 622 -31.65 -48.89 34.33
C PRO A 622 -30.53 -49.94 34.27
N GLU A 623 -30.70 -50.93 35.14
CA GLU A 623 -29.94 -52.17 35.26
C GLU A 623 -30.14 -53.12 34.05
N ASP A 624 -29.13 -53.98 33.86
CA ASP A 624 -29.14 -55.35 33.34
C ASP A 624 -29.84 -55.72 32.01
N ALA A 625 -29.03 -56.19 31.05
CA ALA A 625 -29.17 -57.54 30.47
C ALA A 625 -27.94 -57.95 29.65
N ALA A 626 -27.43 -59.15 29.93
CA ALA A 626 -26.30 -59.84 29.30
C ALA A 626 -26.64 -60.44 27.89
N PRO A 627 -25.65 -60.96 27.12
CA PRO A 627 -25.66 -60.99 25.65
C PRO A 627 -26.17 -62.30 25.04
N PRO A 628 -26.52 -62.35 23.73
CA PRO A 628 -26.69 -63.61 23.03
C PRO A 628 -25.42 -64.02 22.25
N ALA A 629 -25.08 -65.29 22.44
CA ALA A 629 -24.14 -66.07 21.65
C ALA A 629 -24.62 -66.26 20.21
N GLY A 630 -23.68 -66.26 19.26
CA GLY A 630 -23.96 -66.53 17.85
C GLY A 630 -24.16 -68.03 17.55
N PRO A 631 -24.73 -68.39 16.39
CA PRO A 631 -24.66 -69.74 15.86
C PRO A 631 -23.72 -69.81 14.64
N GLY A 632 -22.86 -70.82 14.65
CA GLY A 632 -22.14 -71.31 13.47
C GLY A 632 -22.81 -72.57 12.91
N ASP A 633 -22.79 -72.63 11.58
CA ASP A 633 -22.82 -73.79 10.67
C ASP A 633 -24.05 -74.69 10.48
N ALA A 634 -24.43 -74.72 9.19
CA ALA A 634 -24.64 -75.87 8.31
C ALA A 634 -25.78 -76.87 8.57
N ALA A 635 -26.83 -76.77 7.75
CA ALA A 635 -27.28 -77.78 6.79
C ALA A 635 -28.41 -77.23 5.92
#